data_AF-A0A847QSB9-F1
#
_entry.id   AF-A0A847QSB9-F1
#
_cell.length_a   1.000
_cell.length_b   1.000
_cell.length_c   1.000
_cell.angle_alpha   90.00
_cell.angle_beta   90.00
_cell.angle_gamma   90.00
#
_symmetry.space_group_name_H-M   'P 1'
#
loop_
_entity.id
_entity.type
_entity.pdbx_description
1 polymer ?
#
loop_
_entity_poly.entity_id
_entity_poly.type
_entity_poly.pdbx_seq_one_letter_code
_entity_poly.pdbx_strand_id
1 'polypeptide(L)'
;NRYRIVSSEGYDGTGEQPIPFGQYHYSWRTGPGAATPLKRGDGWYELTESQINLYAFATWTFGGKWMSNFRWLDENLGYLFTDYRINADGTYKKYPVLDQFKEMIRQSKNLGPHLLRIQNKEVAIVRGQQKRKDGSIVENNRPKDNPDWKDIQDQSINQKVFIQDIQVQNLDQQNDGLNGDVFIGYFEPLNGLTEEDKKVFTSTDPRYFMILNGLTSGDGLPKEMQQGSSYETRQEITITFNLPDSTMAHKLKKVSRVDGGDQLEDQGKVLPVKLQPIGNNQYELTIVIGGGYYSKNPHKQKVIC
;
A
#
# COMPACT_ATOMS: atom_id res chain seq x y z
N ASN A 1 0.52 9.63 10.35
CA ASN A 1 0.22 8.84 11.56
C ASN A 1 -0.57 9.60 12.63
N ARG A 2 -0.26 10.87 12.97
CA ARG A 2 -0.95 11.62 14.03
C ARG A 2 -2.48 11.46 14.09
N TYR A 3 -3.18 11.72 12.98
CA TYR A 3 -4.65 11.60 12.95
C TYR A 3 -5.13 10.16 13.09
N ARG A 4 -4.38 9.18 12.57
CA ARG A 4 -4.65 7.75 12.78
C ARG A 4 -4.64 7.41 14.27
N ILE A 5 -3.61 7.85 15.02
CA ILE A 5 -3.48 7.54 16.45
C ILE A 5 -4.73 7.98 17.20
N VAL A 6 -5.13 9.25 17.04
CA VAL A 6 -6.35 9.80 17.65
C VAL A 6 -7.60 9.04 17.20
N SER A 7 -7.71 8.70 15.91
CA SER A 7 -8.83 7.90 15.40
C SER A 7 -8.85 6.49 15.98
N SER A 8 -7.70 5.85 16.18
CA SER A 8 -7.57 4.52 16.78
C SER A 8 -7.89 4.51 18.27
N GLU A 9 -7.63 5.62 18.97
CA GLU A 9 -7.97 5.83 20.39
C GLU A 9 -9.48 6.02 20.62
N GLY A 10 -10.22 6.50 19.62
CA GLY A 10 -11.65 6.74 19.74
C GLY A 10 -11.99 7.99 20.55
N TYR A 11 -13.28 8.19 20.85
CA TYR A 11 -13.75 9.40 21.53
C TYR A 11 -13.28 9.53 22.98
N ASP A 12 -13.01 8.41 23.66
CA ASP A 12 -12.67 8.35 25.09
C ASP A 12 -11.19 8.01 25.35
N GLY A 13 -10.38 7.83 24.31
CA GLY A 13 -8.96 7.52 24.43
C GLY A 13 -8.63 6.04 24.67
N THR A 14 -9.62 5.16 24.82
CA THR A 14 -9.42 3.76 25.24
C THR A 14 -9.02 2.83 24.10
N GLY A 15 -9.35 3.22 22.86
CA GLY A 15 -9.26 2.38 21.67
C GLY A 15 -10.34 1.29 21.59
N GLU A 16 -11.36 1.31 22.45
CA GLU A 16 -12.48 0.37 22.36
C GLU A 16 -13.50 0.75 21.29
N GLN A 17 -13.62 2.04 21.00
CA GLN A 17 -14.55 2.59 19.99
C GLN A 17 -13.79 3.47 18.98
N PRO A 18 -12.95 2.88 18.12
CA PRO A 18 -12.17 3.65 17.16
C PRO A 18 -13.07 4.38 16.16
N ILE A 19 -12.68 5.60 15.80
CA ILE A 19 -13.38 6.44 14.84
C ILE A 19 -12.87 6.11 13.42
N PRO A 20 -13.74 5.78 12.46
CA PRO A 20 -13.33 5.61 11.07
C PRO A 20 -12.68 6.88 10.52
N PHE A 21 -11.53 6.74 9.88
CA PHE A 21 -10.87 7.84 9.19
C PHE A 21 -10.54 7.45 7.75
N GLY A 22 -10.13 8.43 6.96
CA GLY A 22 -9.81 8.23 5.56
C GLY A 22 -9.27 9.49 4.93
N GLN A 23 -9.15 9.49 3.60
CA GLN A 23 -8.69 10.67 2.87
C GLN A 23 -9.30 10.76 1.48
N TYR A 24 -9.24 11.97 0.92
CA TYR A 24 -9.50 12.14 -0.50
C TYR A 24 -8.31 11.64 -1.32
N HIS A 25 -8.60 10.94 -2.41
CA HIS A 25 -7.61 10.63 -3.41
C HIS A 25 -7.09 11.91 -4.06
N TYR A 26 -5.79 11.91 -4.38
CA TYR A 26 -5.24 12.93 -5.24
C TYR A 26 -5.67 12.67 -6.69
N SER A 27 -6.65 13.45 -7.16
CA SER A 27 -7.28 13.26 -8.47
C SER A 27 -7.46 14.57 -9.26
N TRP A 28 -6.52 15.49 -9.09
CA TRP A 28 -6.44 16.74 -9.84
C TRP A 28 -5.02 16.96 -10.35
N ARG A 29 -4.86 17.68 -11.46
CA ARG A 29 -3.53 18.13 -11.92
C ARG A 29 -3.11 19.36 -11.12
N THR A 30 -1.82 19.51 -10.84
CA THR A 30 -1.26 20.71 -10.19
C THR A 30 -0.25 21.41 -11.11
N GLY A 31 -0.06 22.72 -10.91
CA GLY A 31 0.88 23.54 -11.69
C GLY A 31 0.30 24.89 -12.15
N PRO A 32 1.14 25.79 -12.70
CA PRO A 32 0.73 27.13 -13.14
C PRO A 32 -0.25 27.04 -14.32
N GLY A 33 -1.56 27.10 -14.03
CA GLY A 33 -2.62 27.06 -15.05
C GLY A 33 -3.74 26.06 -14.77
N ALA A 34 -3.53 25.12 -13.84
CA ALA A 34 -4.50 24.06 -13.50
C ALA A 34 -5.92 24.57 -13.16
N ALA A 35 -6.08 25.84 -12.76
CA ALA A 35 -7.35 26.42 -12.33
C ALA A 35 -7.96 27.47 -13.28
N THR A 36 -7.28 27.93 -14.35
CA THR A 36 -7.79 29.03 -15.20
C THR A 36 -8.30 28.53 -16.56
N PRO A 37 -9.48 28.96 -17.05
CA PRO A 37 -10.04 28.50 -18.34
C PRO A 37 -9.09 28.61 -19.54
N LEU A 38 -8.18 29.59 -19.52
CA LEU A 38 -7.20 29.86 -20.58
C LEU A 38 -5.90 29.05 -20.48
N LYS A 39 -5.67 28.35 -19.35
CA LYS A 39 -4.48 27.51 -19.11
C LYS A 39 -4.83 26.14 -18.49
N ARG A 40 -6.11 25.74 -18.58
CA ARG A 40 -6.61 24.42 -18.16
C ARG A 40 -6.01 23.36 -19.09
N GLY A 41 -4.78 22.98 -18.81
CA GLY A 41 -3.91 22.16 -19.66
C GLY A 41 -2.43 22.28 -19.26
N ASP A 42 -2.05 23.37 -18.59
CA ASP A 42 -0.67 23.67 -18.17
C ASP A 42 -0.34 23.22 -16.73
N GLY A 43 -1.21 22.44 -16.09
CA GLY A 43 -0.87 21.75 -14.84
C GLY A 43 -0.03 20.52 -15.15
N TRP A 44 1.30 20.66 -15.19
CA TRP A 44 2.20 19.61 -15.69
C TRP A 44 2.16 18.33 -14.86
N TYR A 45 1.80 18.43 -13.57
CA TYR A 45 1.91 17.31 -12.66
C TYR A 45 0.82 16.26 -12.93
N GLU A 46 1.16 15.27 -13.75
CA GLU A 46 0.42 14.02 -13.87
C GLU A 46 0.97 13.00 -12.86
N LEU A 47 0.07 12.28 -12.19
CA LEU A 47 0.47 11.23 -11.26
C LEU A 47 0.99 9.99 -12.00
N THR A 48 2.05 9.40 -11.46
CA THR A 48 2.50 8.07 -11.89
C THR A 48 1.67 6.95 -11.26
N GLU A 49 1.81 5.73 -11.79
CA GLU A 49 1.14 4.56 -11.23
C GLU A 49 1.50 4.34 -9.76
N SER A 50 2.79 4.43 -9.43
CA SER A 50 3.30 4.18 -8.09
C SER A 50 2.78 5.21 -7.08
N GLN A 51 2.64 6.48 -7.50
CA GLN A 51 2.06 7.53 -6.67
C GLN A 51 0.56 7.29 -6.41
N ILE A 52 -0.21 6.92 -7.44
CA ILE A 52 -1.65 6.60 -7.29
C ILE A 52 -1.84 5.46 -6.30
N ASN A 53 -1.06 4.40 -6.46
CA ASN A 53 -1.13 3.24 -5.58
C ASN A 53 -0.73 3.63 -4.15
N LEU A 54 0.34 4.41 -3.98
CA LEU A 54 0.84 4.79 -2.65
C LEU A 54 -0.24 5.52 -1.85
N TYR A 55 -0.97 6.46 -2.45
CA TYR A 55 -2.07 7.14 -1.76
C TYR A 55 -3.11 6.16 -1.20
N ALA A 56 -3.51 5.16 -1.99
CA ALA A 56 -4.53 4.20 -1.58
C ALA A 56 -4.01 3.20 -0.55
N PHE A 57 -2.91 2.52 -0.86
CA PHE A 57 -2.38 1.46 0.00
C PHE A 57 -1.73 2.00 1.27
N ALA A 58 -1.19 3.22 1.28
CA ALA A 58 -0.82 3.89 2.52
C ALA A 58 -2.04 4.12 3.41
N THR A 59 -3.17 4.56 2.84
CA THR A 59 -4.41 4.73 3.63
C THR A 59 -4.80 3.43 4.33
N TRP A 60 -4.85 2.32 3.60
CA TRP A 60 -5.27 1.03 4.14
C TRP A 60 -4.26 0.42 5.10
N THR A 61 -2.96 0.50 4.79
CA THR A 61 -1.87 0.04 5.67
C THR A 61 -1.87 0.79 6.99
N PHE A 62 -2.30 2.06 6.98
CA PHE A 62 -2.45 2.86 8.19
C PHE A 62 -3.82 2.65 8.87
N GLY A 63 -4.72 1.87 8.28
CA GLY A 63 -6.03 1.52 8.85
C GLY A 63 -7.18 2.44 8.50
N GLY A 64 -6.99 3.34 7.53
CA GLY A 64 -8.07 4.15 6.99
C GLY A 64 -9.16 3.27 6.37
N LYS A 65 -10.42 3.64 6.64
CA LYS A 65 -11.63 2.89 6.24
C LYS A 65 -12.32 3.49 5.03
N TRP A 66 -12.02 4.74 4.72
CA TRP A 66 -12.68 5.49 3.68
C TRP A 66 -11.68 6.12 2.72
N MET A 67 -12.00 6.06 1.45
CA MET A 67 -11.34 6.86 0.43
C MET A 67 -12.39 7.37 -0.54
N SER A 68 -12.24 8.61 -0.98
CA SER A 68 -13.15 9.22 -1.94
C SER A 68 -12.41 10.11 -2.91
N ASN A 69 -12.96 10.30 -4.10
CA ASN A 69 -12.49 11.35 -4.99
C ASN A 69 -13.32 12.61 -4.72
N PHE A 70 -12.64 13.73 -4.45
CA PHE A 70 -13.32 14.98 -4.14
C PHE A 70 -14.17 15.50 -5.31
N ARG A 71 -13.77 15.23 -6.56
CA ARG A 71 -14.52 15.64 -7.76
C ARG A 71 -14.51 14.55 -8.84
N TRP A 72 -15.69 14.28 -9.41
CA TRP A 72 -15.91 13.42 -10.56
C TRP A 72 -16.45 14.28 -11.70
N LEU A 73 -15.57 14.75 -12.58
CA LEU A 73 -15.92 15.62 -13.71
C LEU A 73 -15.28 15.05 -14.98
N ASP A 74 -16.10 14.70 -15.95
CA ASP A 74 -15.75 14.16 -17.27
C ASP A 74 -15.69 15.23 -18.38
N GLU A 75 -16.28 16.40 -18.15
CA GLU A 75 -16.28 17.54 -19.09
C GLU A 75 -15.29 18.66 -18.71
N ASN A 76 -14.35 18.40 -17.80
CA ASN A 76 -13.47 19.45 -17.28
C ASN A 76 -11.99 19.05 -17.31
N LEU A 77 -11.27 19.65 -18.26
CA LEU A 77 -9.86 19.40 -18.60
C LEU A 77 -8.86 19.46 -17.44
N GLY A 78 -9.22 20.01 -16.27
CA GLY A 78 -8.37 20.04 -15.07
C GLY A 78 -8.48 18.81 -14.16
N TYR A 79 -9.39 17.86 -14.44
CA TYR A 79 -9.73 16.75 -13.53
C TYR A 79 -9.43 15.38 -14.14
N LEU A 80 -9.30 14.39 -13.24
CA LEU A 80 -8.84 13.02 -13.52
C LEU A 80 -9.53 12.33 -14.70
N PHE A 81 -10.78 12.64 -15.04
CA PHE A 81 -11.49 11.89 -16.07
C PHE A 81 -11.39 12.52 -17.47
N THR A 82 -10.79 13.71 -17.58
CA THR A 82 -10.63 14.40 -18.87
C THR A 82 -9.14 14.48 -19.25
N ASP A 83 -8.77 13.80 -20.34
CA ASP A 83 -7.49 14.11 -20.99
C ASP A 83 -7.66 15.41 -21.78
N TYR A 84 -6.78 16.37 -21.55
CA TYR A 84 -6.78 17.64 -22.29
C TYR A 84 -6.22 17.47 -23.70
N ARG A 85 -5.54 16.34 -23.97
CA ARG A 85 -5.01 16.01 -25.28
C ARG A 85 -6.13 15.53 -26.18
N ILE A 86 -6.31 16.23 -27.29
CA ILE A 86 -7.29 15.92 -28.32
C ILE A 86 -6.65 14.95 -29.32
N ASN A 87 -7.39 13.91 -29.70
CA ASN A 87 -7.05 13.00 -30.80
C ASN A 87 -7.05 13.74 -32.14
N ALA A 88 -6.43 13.13 -33.16
CA ALA A 88 -6.42 13.70 -34.50
C ALA A 88 -7.83 13.91 -35.10
N ASP A 89 -8.84 13.19 -34.59
CA ASP A 89 -10.25 13.28 -34.98
C ASP A 89 -11.08 14.30 -34.18
N GLY A 90 -10.45 15.08 -33.29
CA GLY A 90 -11.13 16.08 -32.47
C GLY A 90 -11.77 15.56 -31.18
N THR A 91 -11.65 14.26 -30.87
CA THR A 91 -12.15 13.67 -29.62
C THR A 91 -11.14 13.77 -28.48
N TYR A 92 -11.58 13.77 -27.22
CA TYR A 92 -10.65 13.74 -26.08
C TYR A 92 -10.10 12.33 -25.85
N LYS A 93 -8.81 12.22 -25.50
CA LYS A 93 -8.26 10.95 -25.01
C LYS A 93 -8.89 10.59 -23.66
N LYS A 94 -8.99 9.29 -23.39
CA LYS A 94 -9.27 8.81 -22.03
C LYS A 94 -7.99 9.02 -21.21
N TYR A 95 -8.09 9.67 -20.05
CA TYR A 95 -6.91 9.93 -19.24
C TYR A 95 -6.22 8.60 -18.85
N PRO A 96 -4.93 8.39 -19.20
CA PRO A 96 -4.29 7.07 -19.09
C PRO A 96 -4.16 6.50 -17.67
N VAL A 97 -4.35 7.31 -16.63
CA VAL A 97 -4.33 6.82 -15.24
C VAL A 97 -5.68 6.29 -14.77
N LEU A 98 -6.76 6.52 -15.52
CA LEU A 98 -8.10 6.06 -15.14
C LEU A 98 -8.14 4.55 -14.91
N ASP A 99 -7.45 3.76 -15.74
CA ASP A 99 -7.40 2.31 -15.56
C ASP A 99 -6.62 1.89 -14.31
N GLN A 100 -5.64 2.69 -13.88
CA GLN A 100 -4.93 2.48 -12.61
C GLN A 100 -5.88 2.75 -11.42
N PHE A 101 -6.69 3.81 -11.50
CA PHE A 101 -7.72 4.06 -10.49
C PHE A 101 -8.78 2.96 -10.44
N LYS A 102 -9.25 2.48 -11.60
CA LYS A 102 -10.22 1.37 -11.68
C LYS A 102 -9.67 0.12 -11.01
N GLU A 103 -8.41 -0.21 -11.28
CA GLU A 103 -7.76 -1.38 -10.70
C GLU A 103 -7.55 -1.23 -9.19
N MET A 104 -7.10 -0.07 -8.73
CA MET A 104 -6.98 0.25 -7.30
C MET A 104 -8.34 0.15 -6.58
N ILE A 105 -9.43 0.65 -7.17
CA ILE A 105 -10.79 0.51 -6.64
C ILE A 105 -11.25 -0.95 -6.66
N ARG A 106 -10.90 -1.74 -7.69
CA ARG A 106 -11.23 -3.17 -7.73
C ARG A 106 -10.57 -3.92 -6.57
N GLN A 107 -9.29 -3.65 -6.32
CA GLN A 107 -8.54 -4.24 -5.19
C GLN A 107 -9.13 -3.85 -3.83
N SER A 108 -9.63 -2.62 -3.69
CA SER A 108 -10.27 -2.20 -2.44
C SER A 108 -11.47 -3.05 -2.05
N LYS A 109 -12.26 -3.52 -3.04
CA LYS A 109 -13.42 -4.40 -2.80
C LYS A 109 -13.02 -5.76 -2.24
N ASN A 110 -11.83 -6.25 -2.59
CA ASN A 110 -11.30 -7.51 -2.09
C ASN A 110 -10.76 -7.38 -0.65
N LEU A 111 -10.20 -6.22 -0.30
CA LEU A 111 -9.69 -5.94 1.04
C LEU A 111 -10.78 -5.48 2.03
N GLY A 112 -11.80 -4.78 1.53
CA GLY A 112 -12.85 -4.12 2.30
C GLY A 112 -13.50 -5.01 3.38
N PRO A 113 -13.94 -6.24 3.06
CA PRO A 113 -14.55 -7.12 4.05
C PRO A 113 -13.68 -7.35 5.29
N HIS A 114 -12.35 -7.45 5.11
CA HIS A 114 -11.41 -7.60 6.21
C HIS A 114 -11.11 -6.26 6.89
N LEU A 115 -10.80 -5.21 6.11
CA LEU A 115 -10.42 -3.89 6.62
C LEU A 115 -11.47 -3.25 7.53
N LEU A 116 -12.76 -3.51 7.28
CA LEU A 116 -13.87 -3.00 8.10
C LEU A 116 -13.99 -3.67 9.47
N ARG A 117 -13.32 -4.81 9.69
CA ARG A 117 -13.42 -5.62 10.92
C ARG A 117 -12.15 -5.60 11.76
N ILE A 118 -11.15 -4.85 11.33
CA ILE A 118 -9.86 -4.76 12.02
C ILE A 118 -9.52 -3.31 12.35
N GLN A 119 -8.86 -3.10 13.48
CA GLN A 119 -8.29 -1.83 13.92
C GLN A 119 -6.77 -1.86 13.79
N ASN A 120 -6.20 -0.75 13.33
CA ASN A 120 -4.75 -0.59 13.33
C ASN A 120 -4.23 -0.37 14.75
N LYS A 121 -3.13 -1.05 15.10
CA LYS A 121 -2.45 -0.93 16.39
C LYS A 121 -1.13 -0.18 16.27
N GLU A 122 -0.39 -0.41 15.19
CA GLU A 122 0.89 0.26 14.94
C GLU A 122 1.14 0.36 13.43
N VAL A 123 1.95 1.34 13.03
CA VAL A 123 2.56 1.41 11.70
C VAL A 123 4.03 1.74 11.84
N ALA A 124 4.89 0.75 11.63
CA ALA A 124 6.34 0.93 11.66
C ALA A 124 6.92 1.10 10.25
N ILE A 125 8.14 1.61 10.19
CA ILE A 125 8.86 1.84 8.94
C ILE A 125 10.21 1.11 8.95
N VAL A 126 10.45 0.28 7.94
CA VAL A 126 11.78 -0.15 7.54
C VAL A 126 12.34 0.94 6.63
N ARG A 127 13.31 1.69 7.14
CA ARG A 127 13.84 2.86 6.44
C ARG A 127 14.67 2.42 5.24
N GLY A 128 14.34 2.99 4.09
CA GLY A 128 15.16 2.98 2.92
C GLY A 128 16.32 3.96 3.03
N GLN A 129 16.91 4.26 1.90
CA GLN A 129 18.10 5.08 1.77
C GLN A 129 17.89 6.14 0.70
N GLN A 130 18.67 7.21 0.81
CA GLN A 130 18.74 8.29 -0.17
C GLN A 130 20.19 8.72 -0.35
N LYS A 131 20.48 9.20 -1.56
CA LYS A 131 21.75 9.86 -1.87
C LYS A 131 21.62 11.36 -1.60
N ARG A 132 22.49 11.90 -0.76
CA ARG A 132 22.58 13.34 -0.51
C ARG A 132 23.28 14.06 -1.65
N LYS A 133 23.17 15.40 -1.67
CA LYS A 133 23.84 16.26 -2.65
C LYS A 133 25.36 16.12 -2.68
N ASP A 134 25.97 15.74 -1.55
CA ASP A 134 27.41 15.47 -1.43
C ASP A 134 27.81 14.05 -1.92
N GLY A 135 26.84 13.26 -2.40
CA GLY A 135 27.03 11.90 -2.87
C GLY A 135 26.98 10.83 -1.77
N SER A 136 26.88 11.21 -0.50
CA SER A 136 26.78 10.24 0.61
C SER A 136 25.43 9.52 0.61
N ILE A 137 25.45 8.22 0.91
CA ILE A 137 24.25 7.41 1.09
C ILE A 137 23.90 7.39 2.58
N VAL A 138 22.67 7.74 2.90
CA VAL A 138 22.16 7.75 4.27
C VAL A 138 20.76 7.16 4.34
N GLU A 139 20.34 6.71 5.51
CA GLU A 139 18.94 6.31 5.71
C GLU A 139 17.98 7.50 5.57
N ASN A 140 16.79 7.24 5.05
CA ASN A 140 15.72 8.23 4.91
C ASN A 140 15.26 8.75 6.27
N ASN A 141 14.84 10.01 6.37
CA ASN A 141 14.25 10.48 7.62
C ASN A 141 12.90 9.78 7.85
N ARG A 142 12.63 9.35 9.09
CA ARG A 142 11.32 8.79 9.43
C ARG A 142 10.37 9.84 10.01
N PRO A 143 9.06 9.77 9.73
CA PRO A 143 8.08 10.54 10.48
C PRO A 143 8.15 10.23 11.97
N LYS A 144 8.03 11.26 12.83
CA LYS A 144 8.13 11.10 14.30
C LYS A 144 7.19 10.02 14.84
N ASP A 145 5.96 9.99 14.32
CA ASP A 145 4.90 9.13 14.80
C ASP A 145 4.97 7.70 14.23
N ASN A 146 5.94 7.40 13.35
CA ASN A 146 6.18 6.06 12.81
C ASN A 146 7.51 5.55 13.38
N PRO A 147 7.50 4.58 14.32
CA PRO A 147 8.74 4.05 14.86
C PRO A 147 9.54 3.32 13.78
N ASP A 148 10.87 3.34 13.92
CA ASP A 148 11.71 2.46 13.11
C ASP A 148 11.35 1.02 13.45
N TRP A 149 11.22 0.18 12.44
CA TRP A 149 10.86 -1.22 12.65
C TRP A 149 11.89 -1.95 13.52
N LYS A 150 13.19 -1.63 13.35
CA LYS A 150 14.26 -2.20 14.18
C LYS A 150 14.13 -1.85 15.66
N ASP A 151 13.62 -0.66 15.97
CA ASP A 151 13.39 -0.21 17.36
C ASP A 151 12.24 -0.97 18.04
N ILE A 152 11.36 -1.60 17.25
CA ILE A 152 10.19 -2.32 17.75
C ILE A 152 10.25 -3.83 17.47
N GLN A 153 11.34 -4.34 16.91
CA GLN A 153 11.48 -5.75 16.49
C GLN A 153 11.20 -6.73 17.65
N ASP A 154 11.67 -6.39 18.85
CA ASP A 154 11.55 -7.22 20.06
C ASP A 154 10.28 -6.94 20.86
N GLN A 155 9.42 -6.04 20.39
CA GLN A 155 8.17 -5.71 21.07
C GLN A 155 7.08 -6.75 20.82
N SER A 156 6.12 -6.80 21.74
CA SER A 156 5.01 -7.76 21.70
C SER A 156 4.20 -7.74 20.40
N ILE A 157 4.13 -6.60 19.71
CA ILE A 157 3.40 -6.47 18.45
C ILE A 157 4.01 -7.31 17.31
N ASN A 158 5.35 -7.37 17.22
CA ASN A 158 6.05 -8.21 16.25
C ASN A 158 6.01 -9.68 16.65
N GLN A 159 6.18 -9.96 17.94
CA GLN A 159 6.10 -11.32 18.48
C GLN A 159 4.72 -11.96 18.23
N LYS A 160 3.63 -11.17 18.31
CA LYS A 160 2.25 -11.62 17.99
C LYS A 160 2.06 -12.10 16.55
N VAL A 161 2.90 -11.65 15.62
CA VAL A 161 2.87 -12.07 14.21
C VAL A 161 4.13 -12.83 13.79
N PHE A 162 5.00 -13.15 14.75
CA PHE A 162 6.22 -13.94 14.60
C PHE A 162 7.27 -13.35 13.64
N ILE A 163 7.20 -12.08 13.28
CA ILE A 163 8.19 -11.45 12.39
C ILE A 163 9.47 -11.20 13.18
N GLN A 164 10.60 -11.68 12.66
CA GLN A 164 11.94 -11.54 13.25
C GLN A 164 12.85 -10.61 12.45
N ASP A 165 12.72 -10.58 11.12
CA ASP A 165 13.53 -9.69 10.26
C ASP A 165 12.75 -9.28 9.02
N ILE A 166 13.08 -8.11 8.48
CA ILE A 166 12.56 -7.61 7.21
C ILE A 166 13.73 -7.03 6.40
N GLN A 167 14.00 -7.64 5.26
CA GLN A 167 15.00 -7.21 4.31
C GLN A 167 14.33 -6.66 3.05
N VAL A 168 14.91 -5.61 2.50
CA VAL A 168 14.37 -4.91 1.33
C VAL A 168 15.46 -4.80 0.28
N GLN A 169 15.11 -5.05 -0.98
CA GLN A 169 15.98 -4.87 -2.12
C GLN A 169 15.22 -4.20 -3.26
N ASN A 170 15.68 -3.02 -3.69
CA ASN A 170 15.22 -2.41 -4.93
C ASN A 170 15.67 -3.27 -6.14
N LEU A 171 14.74 -3.58 -7.03
CA LEU A 171 15.00 -4.42 -8.21
C LEU A 171 15.18 -3.62 -9.50
N ASP A 172 15.22 -2.29 -9.41
CA ASP A 172 15.37 -1.39 -10.55
C ASP A 172 16.26 -0.18 -10.18
N GLN A 173 16.35 0.81 -11.07
CA GLN A 173 17.24 1.97 -10.94
C GLN A 173 16.59 3.18 -10.28
N GLN A 174 15.28 3.14 -9.97
CA GLN A 174 14.62 4.23 -9.25
C GLN A 174 15.33 4.50 -7.92
N ASN A 175 15.36 5.77 -7.48
CA ASN A 175 16.08 6.18 -6.26
C ASN A 175 17.58 5.80 -6.29
N ASP A 176 18.24 5.98 -7.45
CA ASP A 176 19.66 5.61 -7.65
C ASP A 176 19.96 4.12 -7.39
N GLY A 177 18.96 3.25 -7.54
CA GLY A 177 19.06 1.82 -7.19
C GLY A 177 19.09 1.54 -5.68
N LEU A 178 18.88 2.57 -4.84
CA LEU A 178 18.80 2.45 -3.39
C LEU A 178 17.40 2.00 -2.95
N ASN A 179 17.34 1.31 -1.83
CA ASN A 179 16.08 0.87 -1.25
C ASN A 179 15.20 2.06 -0.87
N GLY A 180 13.91 1.99 -1.19
CA GLY A 180 12.91 2.90 -0.66
C GLY A 180 12.34 2.38 0.67
N ASP A 181 11.63 3.25 1.37
CA ASP A 181 10.99 2.90 2.63
C ASP A 181 9.95 1.79 2.44
N VAL A 182 9.82 0.91 3.43
CA VAL A 182 8.73 -0.07 3.52
C VAL A 182 7.97 0.17 4.82
N PHE A 183 6.65 0.26 4.74
CA PHE A 183 5.80 0.39 5.92
C PHE A 183 5.15 -0.95 6.25
N ILE A 184 5.04 -1.23 7.54
CA ILE A 184 4.28 -2.37 8.06
C ILE A 184 3.21 -1.87 9.04
N GLY A 185 1.95 -2.09 8.68
CA GLY A 185 0.80 -1.84 9.54
C GLY A 185 0.39 -3.09 10.30
N TYR A 186 0.13 -3.00 11.59
CA TYR A 186 -0.33 -4.13 12.42
C TYR A 186 -1.78 -3.93 12.82
N PHE A 187 -2.55 -5.02 12.83
CA PHE A 187 -3.98 -4.94 13.10
C PHE A 187 -4.48 -6.11 13.95
N GLU A 188 -5.52 -5.81 14.71
CA GLU A 188 -6.29 -6.76 15.50
C GLU A 188 -7.78 -6.59 15.17
N PRO A 189 -8.63 -7.59 15.43
CA PRO A 189 -10.07 -7.42 15.32
C PRO A 189 -10.58 -6.21 16.09
N LEU A 190 -11.64 -5.59 15.57
CA LEU A 190 -12.42 -4.62 16.32
C LEU A 190 -13.08 -5.28 17.54
N ASN A 191 -13.23 -4.51 18.61
CA ASN A 191 -14.04 -4.91 19.74
C ASN A 191 -15.53 -4.88 19.35
N GLY A 192 -16.34 -5.73 19.98
CA GLY A 192 -17.79 -5.72 19.77
C GLY A 192 -18.28 -6.27 18.41
N LEU A 193 -17.43 -6.97 17.66
CA LEU A 193 -17.86 -7.62 16.42
C LEU A 193 -18.97 -8.65 16.68
N THR A 194 -19.98 -8.63 15.80
CA THR A 194 -21.04 -9.64 15.81
C THR A 194 -20.49 -11.02 15.42
N GLU A 195 -21.22 -12.09 15.75
CA GLU A 195 -20.84 -13.44 15.31
C GLU A 195 -20.82 -13.56 13.78
N GLU A 196 -21.66 -12.79 13.07
CA GLU A 196 -21.63 -12.72 11.61
C GLU A 196 -20.33 -12.08 11.11
N ASP A 197 -19.90 -10.97 11.73
CA ASP A 197 -18.66 -10.31 11.34
C ASP A 197 -17.44 -11.19 11.56
N LYS A 198 -17.44 -11.98 12.64
CA LYS A 198 -16.33 -12.90 12.95
C LYS A 198 -16.15 -14.00 11.91
N LYS A 199 -17.17 -14.34 11.11
CA LYS A 199 -17.07 -15.37 10.04
C LYS A 199 -16.06 -15.03 8.95
N VAL A 200 -15.69 -13.76 8.81
CA VAL A 200 -14.64 -13.32 7.88
C VAL A 200 -13.24 -13.81 8.33
N PHE A 201 -13.07 -14.08 9.63
CA PHE A 201 -11.81 -14.58 10.17
C PHE A 201 -11.72 -16.10 10.03
N THR A 202 -10.53 -16.57 9.66
CA THR A 202 -10.25 -18.02 9.53
C THR A 202 -9.45 -18.58 10.72
N SER A 203 -9.32 -17.79 11.79
CA SER A 203 -8.63 -18.09 13.04
C SER A 203 -9.48 -17.59 14.21
N THR A 204 -9.43 -18.30 15.34
CA THR A 204 -10.07 -17.88 16.60
C THR A 204 -9.31 -16.77 17.31
N ASP A 205 -8.03 -16.60 17.01
CA ASP A 205 -7.20 -15.49 17.46
C ASP A 205 -6.49 -14.85 16.26
N PRO A 206 -7.22 -14.11 15.41
CA PRO A 206 -6.65 -13.57 14.19
C PRO A 206 -5.73 -12.38 14.49
N ARG A 207 -4.58 -12.36 13.80
CA ARG A 207 -3.62 -11.26 13.80
C ARG A 207 -3.31 -10.92 12.34
N TYR A 208 -3.21 -9.63 12.07
CA TYR A 208 -3.02 -9.13 10.71
C TYR A 208 -1.84 -8.18 10.68
N PHE A 209 -1.11 -8.22 9.59
CA PHE A 209 -0.19 -7.16 9.22
C PHE A 209 -0.37 -6.83 7.74
N MET A 210 0.02 -5.62 7.37
CA MET A 210 0.07 -5.19 5.98
C MET A 210 1.41 -4.59 5.59
N ILE A 211 1.92 -4.97 4.41
CA ILE A 211 3.19 -4.48 3.88
C ILE A 211 2.95 -3.52 2.72
N LEU A 212 3.56 -2.34 2.81
CA LEU A 212 3.54 -1.31 1.79
C LEU A 212 4.95 -0.96 1.33
N ASN A 213 5.20 -1.07 0.03
CA ASN A 213 6.37 -0.48 -0.59
C ASN A 213 6.14 1.04 -0.77
N GLY A 214 6.92 1.85 -0.07
CA GLY A 214 6.90 3.30 -0.12
C GLY A 214 7.75 3.91 -1.24
N LEU A 215 8.53 3.11 -1.98
CA LEU A 215 9.29 3.59 -3.12
C LEU A 215 8.32 4.07 -4.21
N THR A 216 8.36 5.35 -4.56
CA THR A 216 7.60 5.92 -5.67
C THR A 216 8.50 6.83 -6.48
N SER A 217 8.11 7.08 -7.72
CA SER A 217 8.81 8.03 -8.58
C SER A 217 7.80 8.85 -9.38
N GLY A 218 8.24 9.99 -9.89
CA GLY A 218 7.44 10.89 -10.71
C GLY A 218 7.93 12.32 -10.62
N ASP A 219 8.20 12.91 -11.78
CA ASP A 219 8.82 14.23 -11.90
C ASP A 219 7.79 15.32 -12.22
N GLY A 220 6.50 14.96 -12.21
CA GLY A 220 5.42 15.87 -12.55
C GLY A 220 5.42 16.30 -14.01
N LEU A 221 5.93 15.45 -14.89
CA LEU A 221 5.86 15.58 -16.35
C LEU A 221 4.62 14.82 -16.88
N PRO A 222 4.24 15.00 -18.15
CA PRO A 222 3.25 14.12 -18.79
C PRO A 222 3.63 12.64 -18.60
N LYS A 223 2.64 11.75 -18.40
CA LYS A 223 2.85 10.32 -18.09
C LYS A 223 3.85 9.62 -19.00
N GLU A 224 3.80 9.90 -20.29
CA GLU A 224 4.69 9.33 -21.32
C GLU A 224 6.15 9.78 -21.22
N MET A 225 6.44 10.81 -20.41
CA MET A 225 7.76 11.39 -20.21
C MET A 225 8.31 11.14 -18.80
N GLN A 226 7.56 10.46 -17.92
CA GLN A 226 7.99 10.19 -16.54
C GLN A 226 8.05 8.70 -16.25
N GLN A 227 8.97 8.35 -15.34
CA GLN A 227 9.10 7.02 -14.75
C GLN A 227 8.32 6.96 -13.45
N GLY A 228 7.97 5.76 -13.00
CA GLY A 228 7.18 5.56 -11.78
C GLY A 228 6.04 4.58 -11.95
N SER A 229 6.14 3.67 -12.92
CA SER A 229 5.32 2.46 -12.95
C SER A 229 5.56 1.60 -11.72
N SER A 230 4.61 0.72 -11.39
CA SER A 230 4.80 -0.26 -10.31
C SER A 230 5.98 -1.17 -10.59
N TYR A 231 6.27 -1.46 -11.87
CA TYR A 231 7.44 -2.26 -12.25
C TYR A 231 8.73 -1.53 -11.88
N GLU A 232 8.95 -0.31 -12.37
CA GLU A 232 10.18 0.46 -12.13
C GLU A 232 10.44 0.74 -10.64
N THR A 233 9.40 0.74 -9.82
CA THR A 233 9.50 1.06 -8.37
C THR A 233 9.41 -0.19 -7.49
N ARG A 234 9.56 -1.38 -8.07
CA ARG A 234 9.40 -2.65 -7.35
C ARG A 234 10.56 -2.95 -6.41
N GLN A 235 10.22 -3.38 -5.20
CA GLN A 235 11.18 -3.89 -4.23
C GLN A 235 10.86 -5.35 -3.91
N GLU A 236 11.88 -6.19 -3.84
CA GLU A 236 11.80 -7.50 -3.17
C GLU A 236 11.88 -7.27 -1.66
N ILE A 237 10.97 -7.90 -0.93
CA ILE A 237 10.87 -7.81 0.51
C ILE A 237 10.88 -9.25 1.04
N THR A 238 11.92 -9.58 1.81
CA THR A 238 12.05 -10.87 2.47
C THR A 238 11.72 -10.68 3.94
N ILE A 239 10.71 -11.42 4.40
CA ILE A 239 10.24 -11.41 5.79
C ILE A 239 10.63 -12.74 6.40
N THR A 240 11.43 -12.66 7.46
CA THR A 240 11.82 -13.83 8.25
C THR A 240 10.89 -13.94 9.44
N PHE A 241 10.33 -15.13 9.64
CA PHE A 241 9.48 -15.47 10.76
C PHE A 241 10.20 -16.44 11.68
N ASN A 242 10.07 -16.24 12.99
CA ASN A 242 10.47 -17.22 14.00
C ASN A 242 9.22 -17.85 14.61
N LEU A 243 8.85 -19.03 14.12
CA LEU A 243 7.61 -19.69 14.54
C LEU A 243 7.84 -20.48 15.83
N PRO A 244 6.83 -20.61 16.72
CA PRO A 244 6.95 -21.44 17.92
C PRO A 244 7.27 -22.92 17.59
N ASP A 245 6.68 -23.43 16.51
CA ASP A 245 6.93 -24.77 15.98
C ASP A 245 6.57 -24.83 14.47
N SER A 246 7.05 -25.88 13.79
CA SER A 246 6.86 -26.06 12.34
C SER A 246 5.41 -26.23 11.90
N THR A 247 4.50 -26.64 12.80
CA THR A 247 3.07 -26.77 12.48
C THR A 247 2.40 -25.41 12.31
N MET A 248 3.01 -24.32 12.76
CA MET A 248 2.46 -22.97 12.57
C MET A 248 2.66 -22.45 11.14
N ALA A 249 3.57 -23.02 10.35
CA ALA A 249 3.95 -22.50 9.04
C ALA A 249 2.79 -22.42 8.03
N HIS A 250 1.82 -23.33 8.12
CA HIS A 250 0.64 -23.34 7.24
C HIS A 250 -0.50 -22.43 7.71
N LYS A 251 -0.37 -21.79 8.88
CA LYS A 251 -1.39 -20.89 9.45
C LYS A 251 -1.31 -19.46 8.91
N LEU A 252 -0.16 -19.06 8.34
CA LEU A 252 -0.05 -17.78 7.67
C LEU A 252 -0.83 -17.81 6.35
N LYS A 253 -1.72 -16.83 6.20
CA LYS A 253 -2.59 -16.69 5.03
C LYS A 253 -2.52 -15.27 4.49
N LYS A 254 -2.89 -15.11 3.21
CA LYS A 254 -3.02 -13.83 2.54
C LYS A 254 -4.47 -13.60 2.09
N VAL A 255 -4.93 -12.36 2.05
CA VAL A 255 -6.14 -12.01 1.29
C VAL A 255 -5.71 -11.69 -0.14
N SER A 256 -6.31 -12.38 -1.12
CA SER A 256 -6.03 -12.13 -2.52
C SER A 256 -6.60 -10.78 -2.97
N ARG A 257 -5.74 -9.93 -3.54
CA ARG A 257 -6.10 -8.58 -3.99
C ARG A 257 -6.39 -8.51 -5.49
N VAL A 258 -5.76 -9.37 -6.30
CA VAL A 258 -5.81 -9.32 -7.76
C VAL A 258 -6.75 -10.35 -8.38
N ASP A 259 -7.18 -10.10 -9.63
CA ASP A 259 -7.52 -11.18 -10.56
C ASP A 259 -6.31 -12.12 -10.58
N GLY A 260 -6.45 -13.33 -10.02
CA GLY A 260 -5.29 -14.16 -9.74
C GLY A 260 -4.97 -14.26 -8.25
N GLY A 261 -5.39 -15.35 -7.63
CA GLY A 261 -4.36 -16.14 -6.93
C GLY A 261 -3.28 -16.49 -7.95
N ASP A 262 -2.98 -17.76 -8.16
CA ASP A 262 -2.45 -18.09 -9.49
C ASP A 262 -3.58 -18.00 -10.57
N GLN A 263 -4.85 -17.72 -10.19
CA GLN A 263 -6.06 -17.68 -11.06
C GLN A 263 -7.22 -16.72 -10.63
N LEU A 264 -8.06 -16.30 -11.59
CA LEU A 264 -9.11 -15.27 -11.49
C LEU A 264 -10.19 -15.52 -10.41
N GLU A 265 -10.47 -16.78 -10.11
CA GLU A 265 -11.50 -17.22 -9.17
C GLU A 265 -11.16 -16.92 -7.70
N ASP A 266 -9.93 -16.51 -7.39
CA ASP A 266 -9.46 -16.35 -6.01
C ASP A 266 -9.60 -14.95 -5.44
N GLN A 267 -10.27 -14.04 -6.14
CA GLN A 267 -10.48 -12.66 -5.72
C GLN A 267 -11.13 -12.56 -4.33
N GLY A 268 -10.51 -11.79 -3.44
CA GLY A 268 -11.02 -11.59 -2.07
C GLY A 268 -10.94 -12.83 -1.18
N LYS A 269 -10.45 -13.97 -1.69
CA LYS A 269 -10.31 -15.18 -0.87
C LYS A 269 -9.10 -15.10 0.04
N VAL A 270 -9.21 -15.78 1.18
CA VAL A 270 -8.09 -16.03 2.08
C VAL A 270 -7.35 -17.28 1.58
N LEU A 271 -6.11 -17.09 1.11
CA LEU A 271 -5.28 -18.13 0.50
C LEU A 271 -4.10 -18.50 1.40
N PRO A 272 -3.63 -19.76 1.37
CA PRO A 272 -2.42 -20.14 2.09
C PRO A 272 -1.18 -19.43 1.52
N VAL A 273 -0.22 -19.15 2.39
CA VAL A 273 1.11 -18.66 2.02
C VAL A 273 2.09 -19.83 2.09
N LYS A 274 2.97 -19.94 1.08
CA LYS A 274 4.05 -20.91 1.12
C LYS A 274 5.26 -20.23 1.74
N LEU A 275 5.64 -20.68 2.93
CA LEU A 275 6.86 -20.26 3.61
C LEU A 275 8.00 -21.22 3.28
N GLN A 276 9.20 -20.68 3.09
CA GLN A 276 10.41 -21.45 2.86
C GLN A 276 11.11 -21.70 4.20
N PRO A 277 11.29 -22.95 4.66
CA PRO A 277 12.05 -23.21 5.88
C PRO A 277 13.53 -22.87 5.66
N ILE A 278 14.13 -22.19 6.64
CA ILE A 278 15.57 -21.86 6.67
C ILE A 278 16.30 -22.44 7.88
N GLY A 279 15.61 -23.21 8.73
CA GLY A 279 16.17 -23.94 9.88
C GLY A 279 15.76 -23.34 11.23
N ASN A 280 15.89 -24.09 12.33
CA ASN A 280 15.61 -23.59 13.70
C ASN A 280 14.24 -22.93 13.89
N ASN A 281 13.17 -23.52 13.33
CA ASN A 281 11.81 -22.94 13.29
C ASN A 281 11.70 -21.57 12.59
N GLN A 282 12.74 -21.16 11.86
CA GLN A 282 12.72 -19.96 11.04
C GLN A 282 12.23 -20.26 9.62
N TYR A 283 11.46 -19.33 9.10
CA TYR A 283 10.81 -19.42 7.81
C TYR A 283 10.86 -18.08 7.08
N GLU A 284 11.04 -18.14 5.77
CA GLU A 284 11.06 -16.94 4.93
C GLU A 284 9.84 -16.85 4.04
N LEU A 285 9.40 -15.62 3.85
CA LEU A 285 8.50 -15.21 2.79
C LEU A 285 9.18 -14.12 1.95
N THR A 286 9.40 -14.40 0.68
CA THR A 286 9.85 -13.39 -0.29
C THR A 286 8.67 -12.95 -1.15
N ILE A 287 8.45 -11.63 -1.19
CA ILE A 287 7.42 -10.98 -2.00
C ILE A 287 8.06 -9.85 -2.81
N VAL A 288 7.60 -9.61 -4.04
CA VAL A 288 7.98 -8.39 -4.77
C VAL A 288 6.75 -7.52 -4.90
N ILE A 289 6.92 -6.27 -4.50
CA ILE A 289 5.85 -5.29 -4.37
C ILE A 289 6.25 -4.06 -5.18
N GLY A 290 5.46 -3.69 -6.19
CA GLY A 290 5.61 -2.43 -6.91
C GLY A 290 5.42 -1.21 -6.01
N GLY A 291 5.95 -0.04 -6.40
CA GLY A 291 5.83 1.18 -5.62
C GLY A 291 4.40 1.60 -5.37
N GLY A 292 4.04 1.87 -4.11
CA GLY A 292 2.65 2.09 -3.71
C GLY A 292 1.70 0.89 -3.88
N TYR A 293 2.13 -0.13 -4.63
CA TYR A 293 1.59 -1.41 -5.07
C TYR A 293 0.53 -1.52 -6.19
N TYR A 294 0.94 -2.19 -7.27
CA TYR A 294 0.16 -3.10 -8.13
C TYR A 294 1.12 -4.09 -8.85
N SER A 295 0.65 -5.24 -9.36
CA SER A 295 1.36 -6.02 -10.38
C SER A 295 0.40 -6.61 -11.42
N LYS A 296 0.74 -6.41 -12.70
CA LYS A 296 0.20 -7.09 -13.87
C LYS A 296 1.36 -7.75 -14.61
N ASN A 297 1.76 -8.96 -14.20
CA ASN A 297 2.48 -9.93 -15.06
C ASN A 297 2.42 -11.36 -14.46
N PRO A 298 2.29 -12.43 -15.27
CA PRO A 298 1.77 -13.75 -14.87
C PRO A 298 2.82 -14.74 -14.34
N HIS A 299 3.99 -14.30 -13.89
CA HIS A 299 5.06 -15.21 -13.48
C HIS A 299 5.55 -14.89 -12.07
N LYS A 300 4.88 -15.54 -11.11
CA LYS A 300 5.24 -15.69 -9.69
C LYS A 300 5.13 -14.40 -8.88
N GLN A 301 4.16 -14.31 -7.97
CA GLN A 301 4.34 -13.78 -6.59
C GLN A 301 3.06 -13.84 -5.75
N LYS A 302 3.27 -14.01 -4.43
CA LYS A 302 2.23 -14.15 -3.41
C LYS A 302 2.37 -12.97 -2.44
N VAL A 303 1.31 -12.20 -2.18
CA VAL A 303 1.36 -11.08 -1.21
C VAL A 303 0.27 -11.19 -0.15
N ILE A 304 0.68 -11.10 1.12
CA ILE A 304 -0.12 -10.95 2.34
C ILE A 304 -0.63 -9.51 2.44
N CYS A 305 -1.83 -9.32 3.01
CA CYS A 305 -2.66 -8.09 2.97
C CYS A 305 -1.89 -6.79 2.88
#